data_AF-A0A094PJ58-F1
#
_entry.id   AF-A0A094PJ58-F1
#
_cell.length_a   1.000
_cell.length_b   1.000
_cell.length_c   1.000
_cell.angle_alpha   90.00
_cell.angle_beta   90.00
_cell.angle_gamma   90.00
#
_symmetry.space_group_name_H-M   'P 1'
#
loop_
_entity.id
_entity.type
_entity.pdbx_description
1 polymer ?
#
loop_
_entity_poly.entity_id
_entity_poly.type
_entity_poly.pdbx_seq_one_letter_code
_entity_poly.pdbx_strand_id
1 'polypeptide(L)'
;MTFEELYKKIQSKAGADPVDSNSAKYLALGTHEIGKKLLEEAAESWMAAEHESKENAATEISQLLYWAALLGVSIGLNAKDIEDKL
;
A
#
# COMPACT_ATOMS: atom_id res chain seq x y z
N MET A 1 -1.98 13.03 -6.07
CA MET A 1 -0.89 12.49 -5.24
C MET A 1 -0.08 11.55 -6.11
N THR A 2 1.24 11.71 -6.19
CA THR A 2 2.14 10.81 -6.92
C THR A 2 2.49 9.58 -6.06
N PHE A 3 3.10 8.56 -6.67
CA PHE A 3 3.59 7.38 -5.93
C PHE A 3 4.69 7.75 -4.93
N GLU A 4 5.62 8.63 -5.32
CA GLU A 4 6.64 9.17 -4.41
C GLU A 4 6.02 9.94 -3.22
N GLU A 5 5.00 10.76 -3.46
CA GLU A 5 4.28 11.49 -2.40
C GLU A 5 3.56 10.54 -1.43
N LEU A 6 2.95 9.47 -1.97
CA LEU A 6 2.35 8.40 -1.18
C LEU A 6 3.40 7.74 -0.28
N TYR A 7 4.56 7.37 -0.83
CA TYR A 7 5.67 6.78 -0.08
C TYR A 7 6.16 7.70 1.04
N LYS A 8 6.42 8.98 0.74
CA LYS A 8 6.85 9.97 1.74
C LYS A 8 5.82 10.10 2.87
N LYS A 9 4.53 10.09 2.53
CA LYS A 9 3.44 10.16 3.53
C LYS A 9 3.35 8.90 4.40
N ILE A 10 3.66 7.73 3.86
CA ILE A 10 3.71 6.49 4.64
C ILE A 10 4.94 6.49 5.54
N GLN A 11 6.12 6.82 4.99
CA GLN A 11 7.37 6.90 5.76
C GLN A 11 7.31 7.93 6.88
N SER A 12 6.67 9.10 6.66
CA SER A 12 6.52 10.11 7.72
C SER A 12 5.65 9.63 8.89
N LYS A 13 4.90 8.53 8.70
CA LYS A 13 4.08 7.89 9.74
C LYS A 13 4.75 6.64 10.31
N ALA A 14 5.89 6.22 9.78
CA ALA A 14 6.67 5.16 10.37
C ALA A 14 7.22 5.67 11.72
N GLY A 15 6.67 5.14 12.82
CA GLY A 15 6.96 5.60 14.18
C GLY A 15 5.92 6.56 14.78
N ALA A 16 4.85 6.89 14.05
CA ALA A 16 3.66 7.52 14.64
C ALA A 16 2.92 6.52 15.55
N ASP A 17 2.06 7.02 16.44
CA ASP A 17 1.23 6.15 17.29
C ASP A 17 0.32 5.27 16.40
N PRO A 18 0.34 3.93 16.56
CA PRO A 18 -0.56 3.01 15.87
C PRO A 18 -2.05 3.34 15.98
N VAL A 19 -2.48 4.06 17.02
CA VAL A 19 -3.88 4.43 17.23
C VAL A 19 -4.34 5.50 16.22
N ASP A 20 -3.43 6.38 15.80
CA ASP A 20 -3.76 7.53 14.95
C ASP A 20 -3.50 7.28 13.46
N SER A 21 -2.94 6.12 13.12
CA SER A 21 -2.62 5.77 11.73
C SER A 21 -2.69 4.28 11.44
N ASN A 22 -3.54 3.93 10.47
CA ASN A 22 -3.54 2.59 9.87
C ASN A 22 -2.15 2.21 9.33
N SER A 23 -1.41 3.13 8.71
CA SER A 23 -0.05 2.87 8.24
C SER A 23 0.88 2.47 9.39
N ALA A 24 0.88 3.23 10.50
CA ALA A 24 1.68 2.91 11.69
C ALA A 24 1.26 1.58 12.34
N LYS A 25 -0.05 1.32 12.43
CA LYS A 25 -0.61 0.05 12.93
C LYS A 25 -0.08 -1.14 12.14
N TYR A 26 -0.20 -1.12 10.82
CA TYR A 26 0.22 -2.25 10.00
C TYR A 26 1.75 -2.39 9.93
N LEU A 27 2.50 -1.28 9.98
CA LEU A 27 3.96 -1.34 10.14
C LEU A 27 4.36 -2.00 11.48
N ALA A 28 3.63 -1.74 12.56
CA ALA A 28 3.86 -2.39 13.85
C ALA A 28 3.48 -3.88 13.85
N LEU A 29 2.46 -4.27 13.08
CA LEU A 29 2.08 -5.68 12.87
C LEU A 29 3.08 -6.44 11.98
N GLY A 30 3.84 -5.72 11.15
CA GLY A 30 4.94 -6.25 10.36
C GLY A 30 4.55 -6.83 9.00
N THR A 31 5.57 -7.27 8.27
CA THR A 31 5.50 -7.68 6.86
C THR A 31 4.44 -8.75 6.57
N HIS A 32 4.19 -9.68 7.48
CA HIS A 32 3.22 -10.75 7.26
C HIS A 32 1.78 -10.23 7.18
N GLU A 33 1.36 -9.36 8.10
CA GLU A 33 0.00 -8.79 8.07
C GLU A 33 -0.19 -7.84 6.88
N ILE A 34 0.85 -7.09 6.51
CA ILE A 34 0.84 -6.25 5.30
C ILE A 34 0.69 -7.12 4.05
N GLY A 35 1.40 -8.25 3.97
CA GLY A 35 1.34 -9.17 2.84
C GLY A 35 -0.04 -9.80 2.63
N LYS A 36 -0.77 -10.11 3.72
CA LYS A 36 -2.15 -10.60 3.62
C LYS A 36 -3.06 -9.56 2.96
N LYS A 37 -2.99 -8.31 3.42
CA LYS A 37 -3.76 -7.20 2.86
C LYS A 37 -3.38 -6.94 1.41
N LEU A 38 -2.09 -6.96 1.06
CA LEU A 38 -1.65 -6.81 -0.32
C LEU A 38 -2.28 -7.88 -1.24
N LEU A 39 -2.32 -9.13 -0.80
CA LEU A 39 -2.89 -10.24 -1.57
C LEU A 39 -4.41 -10.11 -1.72
N GLU A 40 -5.12 -9.74 -0.65
CA GLU A 40 -6.57 -9.47 -0.65
C GLU A 40 -6.92 -8.41 -1.71
N GLU A 41 -6.17 -7.32 -1.74
CA GLU A 41 -6.47 -6.16 -2.58
C GLU A 41 -6.06 -6.42 -4.04
N ALA A 42 -5.09 -7.31 -4.27
CA ALA A 42 -4.79 -7.83 -5.60
C ALA A 42 -5.97 -8.67 -6.14
N ALA A 43 -6.59 -9.50 -5.29
CA ALA A 43 -7.78 -10.25 -5.66
C ALA A 43 -8.99 -9.33 -5.90
N GLU A 44 -9.21 -8.35 -5.03
CA GLU A 44 -10.29 -7.36 -5.19
C GLU A 44 -10.10 -6.49 -6.43
N SER A 45 -8.87 -6.05 -6.72
CA SER A 45 -8.54 -5.33 -7.95
C SER A 45 -8.86 -6.14 -9.20
N TRP A 46 -8.54 -7.44 -9.19
CA TRP A 46 -8.88 -8.34 -10.30
C TRP A 46 -10.39 -8.47 -10.46
N MET A 47 -11.11 -8.78 -9.38
CA MET A 47 -12.56 -8.94 -9.41
C MET A 47 -13.27 -7.66 -9.85
N ALA A 48 -12.84 -6.51 -9.36
CA ALA A 48 -13.41 -5.21 -9.73
C ALA A 48 -13.14 -4.87 -11.19
N ALA A 49 -11.96 -5.21 -11.72
CA ALA A 49 -11.64 -5.00 -13.12
C ALA A 49 -12.49 -5.88 -14.07
N GLU A 50 -12.89 -7.08 -13.64
CA GLU A 50 -13.73 -7.98 -14.44
C GLU A 50 -15.23 -7.71 -14.32
N HIS A 51 -15.70 -7.27 -13.16
CA HIS A 51 -17.13 -7.31 -12.84
C HIS A 51 -17.74 -5.98 -12.39
N GLU A 52 -16.92 -4.98 -12.06
CA GLU A 52 -17.39 -3.74 -11.45
C GLU A 52 -17.17 -2.52 -12.36
N SER A 53 -17.56 -1.34 -11.88
CA SER A 53 -17.35 -0.09 -12.60
C SER A 53 -15.86 0.27 -12.66
N LYS A 54 -15.47 1.09 -13.64
CA LYS A 54 -14.10 1.64 -13.72
C LYS A 54 -13.71 2.44 -12.47
N GLU A 55 -14.68 3.07 -11.82
CA GLU A 55 -14.47 3.82 -10.58
C GLU A 55 -14.16 2.87 -9.40
N ASN A 56 -14.90 1.76 -9.30
CA ASN A 56 -14.65 0.73 -8.30
C ASN A 56 -13.28 0.08 -8.54
N ALA A 57 -12.97 -0.32 -9.78
CA ALA A 57 -11.67 -0.87 -10.13
C ALA A 57 -10.51 0.09 -9.83
N ALA A 58 -10.69 1.38 -10.13
CA ALA A 58 -9.69 2.40 -9.79
C ALA A 58 -9.49 2.54 -8.27
N THR A 59 -10.57 2.38 -7.50
CA THR A 59 -10.51 2.37 -6.03
C THR A 59 -9.67 1.21 -5.54
N GLU A 60 -9.95 -0.02 -5.96
CA GLU A 60 -9.18 -1.20 -5.50
C GLU A 60 -7.72 -1.15 -5.95
N ILE A 61 -7.45 -0.74 -7.19
CA ILE A 61 -6.07 -0.57 -7.66
C ILE A 61 -5.34 0.49 -6.83
N SER A 62 -6.02 1.57 -6.40
CA SER A 62 -5.40 2.57 -5.53
C SER A 62 -5.04 2.00 -4.16
N GLN A 63 -5.87 1.09 -3.61
CA GLN A 63 -5.60 0.39 -2.36
C GLN A 63 -4.44 -0.59 -2.53
N LEU A 64 -4.40 -1.35 -3.62
CA LEU A 64 -3.28 -2.22 -3.99
C LEU A 64 -1.95 -1.45 -4.04
N LEU A 65 -1.93 -0.27 -4.67
CA LEU A 65 -0.74 0.59 -4.71
C LEU A 65 -0.34 1.10 -3.32
N TYR A 66 -1.32 1.42 -2.46
CA TYR A 66 -1.07 1.78 -1.07
C TYR A 66 -0.40 0.63 -0.29
N TRP A 67 -0.92 -0.60 -0.41
CA TRP A 67 -0.34 -1.76 0.28
C TRP A 67 1.02 -2.16 -0.27
N ALA A 68 1.26 -2.00 -1.57
CA ALA A 68 2.56 -2.21 -2.17
C ALA A 68 3.60 -1.20 -1.63
N ALA A 69 3.19 0.07 -1.48
CA ALA A 69 4.02 1.09 -0.87
C ALA A 69 4.32 0.78 0.61
N LEU A 70 3.30 0.37 1.37
CA LEU A 70 3.46 0.01 2.78
C LEU A 70 4.38 -1.21 2.97
N LEU A 71 4.30 -2.20 2.07
CA LEU A 71 5.17 -3.36 2.06
C LEU A 71 6.63 -2.97 1.81
N GLY A 72 6.90 -2.11 0.82
CA GLY A 72 8.27 -1.67 0.57
C GLY A 72 8.85 -0.90 1.77
N VAL A 73 8.06 -0.03 2.40
CA VAL A 73 8.47 0.65 3.65
C VAL A 73 8.76 -0.36 4.76
N SER A 74 7.95 -1.42 4.92
CA SER A 74 8.13 -2.41 5.98
C SER A 74 9.42 -3.23 5.86
N ILE A 75 10.00 -3.29 4.65
CA ILE A 75 11.29 -3.96 4.39
C ILE A 75 12.44 -2.98 4.11
N GLY A 76 12.22 -1.67 4.35
CA GLY A 76 13.26 -0.66 4.25
C GLY A 76 13.57 -0.16 2.83
N LEU A 77 12.69 -0.40 1.87
CA LEU A 77 12.79 0.19 0.52
C LEU A 77 12.22 1.62 0.51
N ASN A 78 12.81 2.46 -0.32
CA ASN A 78 12.25 3.76 -0.69
C ASN A 78 11.55 3.69 -2.07
N ALA A 79 10.79 4.73 -2.44
CA ALA A 79 10.09 4.77 -3.72
C ALA A 79 11.02 4.58 -4.92
N LYS A 80 12.20 5.21 -4.88
CA LYS A 80 13.20 5.15 -5.96
C LYS A 80 13.74 3.75 -6.17
N ASP A 81 13.95 2.96 -5.11
CA ASP A 81 14.41 1.58 -5.22
C ASP A 81 13.46 0.72 -6.09
N ILE A 82 12.16 1.03 -6.07
CA ILE A 82 11.12 0.36 -6.87
C ILE A 82 11.01 0.99 -8.25
N GLU A 83 10.97 2.32 -8.34
CA GLU A 83 10.84 3.05 -9.60
C GLU A 83 12.03 2.77 -10.55
N ASP A 84 13.24 2.55 -10.02
CA ASP A 84 14.42 2.15 -10.78
C ASP A 84 14.32 0.74 -11.41
N LYS A 85 13.23 0.00 -11.16
CA LYS A 85 12.95 -1.33 -11.71
C LYS A 85 11.81 -1.37 -12.73
N LEU A 86 11.20 -0.23 -13.02
CA LEU A 86 10.17 -0.07 -14.06
C LEU A 86 10.82 0.20 -15.42
#